data_AF-A0A267TG20-F1
#
_entry.id   AF-A0A267TG20-F1
#
_cell.length_a   1.000
_cell.length_b   1.000
_cell.length_c   1.000
_cell.angle_alpha   90.00
_cell.angle_beta   90.00
_cell.angle_gamma   90.00
#
_symmetry.space_group_name_H-M   'P 1'
#
loop_
_entity.id
_entity.type
_entity.pdbx_description
1 polymer ?
#
loop_
_entity_poly.entity_id
_entity_poly.type
_entity_poly.pdbx_seq_one_letter_code
_entity_poly.pdbx_strand_id
1 'polypeptide(L)' 'MLYAENILTTDSTTLDIRASKEKPFKFYYKVSSIPRYMLVGRDGTIISDNAPRPTDQHIRSFLDEILKK' A
#
# COMPACT_ATOMS: atom_id res chain seq x y z
N MET A 1 3.11 -22.92 -24.02
CA MET A 1 1.75 -22.45 -23.63
C MET A 1 1.17 -23.46 -22.66
N LEU A 2 1.17 -23.17 -21.36
CA LEU A 2 0.23 -23.75 -20.40
C LEU A 2 0.00 -22.71 -19.30
N TYR A 3 -1.26 -22.35 -19.16
CA TYR A 3 -1.83 -21.40 -18.21
C TYR A 3 -1.88 -22.08 -16.83
N ALA A 4 -1.48 -21.38 -15.77
CA ALA A 4 -1.78 -21.75 -14.38
C ALA A 4 -2.08 -20.43 -13.66
N GLU A 5 -3.32 -19.95 -13.75
CA GLU A 5 -4.47 -20.27 -12.89
C GLU A 5 -4.75 -19.10 -11.96
N ASN A 6 -5.98 -18.59 -12.08
CA ASN A 6 -6.50 -17.41 -11.43
C ASN A 6 -6.52 -17.61 -9.91
N ILE A 7 -5.77 -16.80 -9.17
CA ILE A 7 -5.98 -16.66 -7.73
C ILE A 7 -7.11 -15.65 -7.54
N LEU A 8 -8.34 -16.14 -7.53
CA LEU A 8 -9.50 -15.38 -7.09
C LEU A 8 -9.48 -15.30 -5.56
N THR A 9 -9.24 -14.08 -5.11
CA THR A 9 -9.30 -13.58 -3.74
C THR A 9 -10.63 -13.93 -3.07
N THR A 10 -10.58 -14.53 -1.88
CA THR A 10 -11.73 -14.52 -0.95
C THR A 10 -11.22 -14.36 0.48
N ASP A 11 -11.44 -13.15 0.99
CA ASP A 11 -11.68 -12.76 2.39
C ASP A 11 -10.73 -13.24 3.51
N SER A 12 -9.72 -12.42 3.78
CA SER A 12 -9.32 -12.03 5.15
C SER A 12 -8.66 -10.67 5.03
N THR A 13 -9.09 -9.69 5.82
CA THR A 13 -8.75 -8.26 5.64
C THR A 13 -7.26 -7.98 5.76
N THR A 14 -6.60 -8.11 4.61
CA THR A 14 -5.34 -7.52 4.14
C THR A 14 -4.06 -7.97 4.82
N LEU A 15 -3.78 -9.28 4.81
CA LEU A 15 -2.40 -9.76 4.75
C LEU A 15 -1.90 -9.60 3.30
N ASP A 16 -0.94 -8.69 3.07
CA ASP A 16 -0.28 -8.57 1.77
C ASP A 16 0.48 -9.88 1.48
N ILE A 17 -0.14 -10.72 0.65
CA ILE A 17 0.35 -12.04 0.22
C ILE A 17 1.69 -11.92 -0.54
N ARG A 18 2.12 -10.70 -0.91
CA ARG A 18 3.42 -10.43 -1.53
C ARG A 18 4.57 -10.42 -0.52
N ALA A 19 4.31 -10.49 0.78
CA ALA A 19 5.32 -10.75 1.79
C ALA A 19 5.79 -12.22 1.72
N SER A 20 6.41 -12.60 0.59
CA SER A 20 7.07 -13.89 0.49
C SER A 20 8.33 -13.87 1.36
N LYS A 21 8.76 -15.06 1.82
CA LYS A 21 10.01 -15.24 2.57
C LYS A 21 11.23 -14.72 1.78
N GLU A 22 11.13 -14.68 0.45
CA GLU A 22 12.18 -14.23 -0.47
C GLU A 22 12.21 -12.71 -0.66
N LYS A 23 11.05 -12.03 -0.60
CA LYS A 23 10.94 -10.57 -0.72
C LYS A 23 9.99 -10.01 0.35
N PRO A 24 10.45 -9.90 1.61
CA PRO A 24 9.59 -9.41 2.67
C PRO A 24 9.19 -7.95 2.40
N PHE A 25 7.96 -7.62 2.82
CA PHE A 25 7.28 -6.34 2.66
C PHE A 25 8.20 -5.12 2.87
N LYS A 26 9.09 -5.17 3.86
CA LYS A 26 10.05 -4.09 4.17
C LYS A 26 10.96 -3.71 3.00
N PHE A 27 11.39 -4.66 2.17
CA PHE A 27 12.27 -4.37 1.04
C PHE A 27 11.49 -3.87 -0.16
N TYR A 28 10.26 -4.37 -0.35
CA TYR A 28 9.39 -3.95 -1.44
C TYR A 28 9.02 -2.46 -1.30
N TYR A 29 8.66 -2.01 -0.10
CA TYR A 29 8.29 -0.63 0.18
C TYR A 29 9.42 0.20 0.85
N LYS A 30 10.65 -0.31 0.82
CA LYS A 30 11.85 0.35 1.39
C LYS A 30 11.62 0.92 2.80
N VAL A 31 10.93 0.17 3.65
CA VAL A 31 10.59 0.59 5.02
C VAL A 31 11.86 0.54 5.86
N SER A 32 12.44 1.71 6.12
CA SER A 32 13.65 1.85 6.95
C SER A 32 13.36 2.01 8.44
N SER A 33 12.17 2.50 8.80
CA SER A 33 11.75 2.74 10.19
C SER A 33 10.24 2.62 10.35
N ILE A 34 9.80 2.37 11.59
CA ILE A 34 8.40 2.34 11.99
C ILE A 34 8.10 3.49 12.97
N PRO A 35 6.88 4.07 12.97
CA PRO A 35 5.76 3.78 12.05
C PRO A 35 5.97 4.37 10.64
N ARG A 36 5.46 3.64 9.63
CA ARG A 36 5.44 4.05 8.21
C ARG A 36 4.01 4.22 7.74
N TYR A 37 3.73 5.30 7.01
CA TYR A 37 2.39 5.60 6.49
C TYR A 37 2.38 5.53 4.97
N MET A 38 1.30 4.98 4.43
CA MET A 38 1.08 4.80 3.00
C MET A 38 -0.36 5.20 2.66
N LEU A 39 -0.57 5.72 1.46
CA LEU A 39 -1.89 6.03 0.93
C LEU A 39 -2.22 5.03 -0.18
N VAL A 40 -3.38 4.38 -0.02
CA VAL A 40 -3.90 3.38 -0.95
C VAL A 40 -5.23 3.90 -1.51
N GLY A 41 -5.40 3.80 -2.82
CA GLY A 41 -6.62 4.16 -3.54
C GLY A 41 -7.73 3.13 -3.32
N ARG A 42 -8.96 3.52 -3.67
CA ARG A 42 -10.15 2.65 -3.57
C ARG A 42 -10.02 1.37 -4.39
N ASP A 43 -9.27 1.42 -5.48
CA ASP A 43 -8.98 0.32 -6.40
C ASP A 43 -7.86 -0.61 -5.90
N GLY A 44 -7.25 -0.32 -4.74
CA GLY A 44 -6.10 -1.06 -4.22
C GLY A 44 -4.75 -0.62 -4.79
N THR A 45 -4.71 0.44 -5.59
CA THR A 45 -3.46 1.00 -6.12
C THR A 45 -2.74 1.81 -5.03
N ILE A 46 -1.42 1.67 -4.92
CA ILE A 46 -0.59 2.49 -4.04
C ILE A 46 -0.50 3.90 -4.65
N ILE A 47 -1.12 4.89 -4.01
CA ILE A 47 -1.04 6.30 -4.42
C ILE A 47 0.26 6.93 -3.89
N SER A 48 0.64 6.59 -2.65
CA SER A 48 1.91 7.02 -2.05
C SER A 48 2.41 5.98 -1.05
N ASP A 49 3.65 5.51 -1.22
CA ASP A 49 4.32 4.62 -0.27
C ASP A 49 5.06 5.39 0.85
N ASN A 50 5.01 6.72 0.81
CA ASN A 50 5.61 7.67 1.75
C ASN A 50 4.60 8.76 2.16
N ALA A 51 3.42 8.34 2.60
CA ALA A 51 2.40 9.30 3.01
C ALA A 51 2.83 10.05 4.28
N PRO A 52 2.37 11.30 4.47
CA PRO A 52 2.58 12.02 5.71
C PRO A 52 1.88 11.32 6.89
N ARG A 53 2.33 11.65 8.10
CA ARG A 53 1.71 11.10 9.31
C ARG A 53 0.26 11.60 9.45
N PRO A 54 -0.66 10.82 10.02
CA PRO A 54 -2.04 11.28 10.25
C PRO A 54 -2.15 12.54 11.13
N THR A 55 -1.18 12.75 12.01
CA THR A 55 -1.09 13.93 12.90
C THR A 55 -0.34 15.10 12.25
N ASP A 56 0.21 14.92 11.04
CA ASP A 56 0.90 15.98 10.32
C ASP A 56 -0.08 17.12 10.00
N GLN A 57 0.32 18.37 10.23
CA GLN A 57 -0.51 19.54 9.97
C GLN A 57 -0.91 19.64 8.48
N HIS A 58 -0.10 19.10 7.58
CA HIS A 58 -0.31 19.17 6.13
C HIS A 58 -1.12 18.00 5.57
N ILE A 59 -1.56 17.04 6.40
CA ILE A 59 -2.28 15.84 5.93
C ILE A 59 -3.55 16.19 5.15
N ARG A 60 -4.28 17.24 5.57
CA ARG A 60 -5.51 17.67 4.91
C ARG A 60 -5.24 18.22 3.52
N SER A 61 -4.28 19.14 3.40
CA SER A 61 -3.89 19.71 2.11
C SER A 61 -3.37 18.64 1.14
N PHE A 62 -2.60 17.67 1.64
CA PHE A 62 -2.15 16.51 0.87
C PHE A 62 -3.31 15.67 0.33
N LEU A 63 -4.30 15.35 1.18
CA LEU A 63 -5.47 14.57 0.76
C LEU A 63 -6.36 15.37 -0.21
N ASP A 64 -6.56 16.66 0.03
CA ASP A 64 -7.36 17.53 -0.84
C ASP A 64 -6.73 17.66 -2.23
N GLU A 65 -5.41 17.70 -2.35
CA GLU A 65 -4.70 17.69 -3.63
C GLU A 65 -4.98 16.39 -4.41
N ILE A 66 -4.99 15.26 -3.71
CA ILE A 66 -5.20 13.95 -4.32
C ILE A 66 -6.65 13.74 -4.76
N LEU A 67 -7.61 14.26 -3.99
CA LEU A 67 -9.05 14.15 -4.28
C LEU A 67 -9.55 15.12 -5.36
N LYS A 68 -8.74 16.09 -5.80
CA LYS A 68 -9.07 17.01 -6.91
C LYS A 68 -8.93 16.37 -8.30
N LYS A 69 -8.35 15.18 -8.38
CA LYS A 69 -8.31 14.36 -9.60
C LYS A 69 -9.60 13.58 -9.78
#